data_AF-A0A165PLZ5-F1
#
_entry.id   AF-A0A165PLZ5-F1
#
_cell.length_a   1.000
_cell.length_b   1.000
_cell.length_c   1.000
_cell.angle_alpha   90.00
_cell.angle_beta   90.00
_cell.angle_gamma   90.00
#
_symmetry.space_group_name_H-M   'P 1'
#
loop_
_entity.id
_entity.type
_entity.pdbx_description
1 polymer ?
#
loop_
_entity_poly.entity_id
_entity_poly.type
_entity_poly.pdbx_seq_one_letter_code
_entity_poly.pdbx_strand_id
1 'polypeptide(L)'
;MAAGKFNKVPVLSGRNRDEGTVFTPSSVASEADIRTLVTSVLIPEVLDDAVFQGLLDAYPNDPALGSPFGTGNNTFGKDPEWKRGAAIFGDWKYTSTSRHLLRAAAAQGLDAWGYLWLPPTGDLGATHGADTSMVFRNDDPPANVLSSALALQRGYIRFISDLNPLNDDGTPWPKYADEPAVMKFDTNVSTVQTDDYRSDGIEWVLTHVDAWKK
;
A
#
# COMPACT_ATOMS: atom_id res chain seq x y z
N MET A 1 10.83 14.10 -5.71
CA MET A 1 11.91 13.10 -5.52
C MET A 1 12.73 12.89 -6.78
N ALA A 2 12.13 12.76 -7.97
CA ALA A 2 12.85 12.56 -9.24
C ALA A 2 14.00 13.55 -9.52
N ALA A 3 13.88 14.82 -9.11
CA ALA A 3 14.94 15.83 -9.27
C ALA A 3 16.10 15.71 -8.24
N GLY A 4 16.13 14.67 -7.40
CA GLY A 4 17.16 14.48 -6.36
C GLY A 4 17.13 15.50 -5.21
N LYS A 5 16.13 16.38 -5.17
CA LYS A 5 15.98 17.45 -4.16
C LYS A 5 15.34 16.91 -2.87
N PHE A 6 16.02 16.01 -2.19
CA PHE A 6 15.63 15.47 -0.89
C PHE A 6 16.87 15.02 -0.12
N ASN A 7 16.74 14.83 1.20
CA ASN A 7 17.84 14.34 2.02
C ASN A 7 18.14 12.88 1.67
N LYS A 8 19.40 12.60 1.34
CA LYS A 8 19.88 11.28 0.96
C LYS A 8 20.12 10.42 2.20
N VAL A 9 19.04 9.81 2.71
CA VAL A 9 19.06 8.92 3.88
C VAL A 9 18.45 7.57 3.51
N PRO A 10 18.79 6.49 4.22
CA PRO A 10 18.12 5.21 4.05
C PRO A 10 16.62 5.31 4.31
N VAL A 11 15.83 4.49 3.61
CA VAL A 11 14.36 4.54 3.67
C VAL A 11 13.77 3.18 4.01
N LEU A 12 12.83 3.16 4.95
CA LEU A 12 11.90 2.05 5.17
C LEU A 12 10.49 2.55 4.85
N SER A 13 9.77 1.86 3.96
CA SER A 13 8.40 2.24 3.58
C SER A 13 7.44 1.06 3.66
N GLY A 14 6.39 1.23 4.48
CA GLY A 14 5.37 0.23 4.71
C GLY A 14 4.08 0.47 3.95
N ARG A 15 3.35 -0.61 3.71
CA ARG A 15 1.99 -0.59 3.18
C ARG A 15 1.16 -1.70 3.81
N ASN A 16 -0.09 -1.43 4.11
CA ASN A 16 -1.10 -2.46 4.32
C ASN A 16 -1.68 -2.89 2.96
N ARG A 17 -2.19 -4.12 2.84
CA ARG A 17 -2.73 -4.60 1.55
C ARG A 17 -3.96 -3.81 1.11
N ASP A 18 -4.79 -3.39 2.05
CA ASP A 18 -6.15 -2.89 1.85
C ASP A 18 -6.31 -1.44 2.36
N GLU A 19 -5.29 -0.59 2.15
CA GLU A 19 -5.20 0.79 2.69
C GLU A 19 -6.47 1.64 2.51
N GLY A 20 -7.17 1.50 1.38
CA GLY A 20 -8.30 2.37 1.04
C GLY A 20 -9.63 2.01 1.71
N THR A 21 -9.74 0.84 2.34
CA THR A 21 -11.06 0.32 2.77
C THR A 21 -11.68 1.14 3.90
N VAL A 22 -10.89 1.64 4.86
CA VAL A 22 -11.39 2.50 5.95
C VAL A 22 -11.77 3.90 5.47
N PHE A 23 -11.18 4.37 4.38
CA PHE A 23 -11.45 5.69 3.81
C PHE A 23 -12.63 5.71 2.85
N THR A 24 -13.09 4.53 2.40
CA THR A 24 -14.16 4.40 1.41
C THR A 24 -15.51 4.27 2.11
N PRO A 25 -16.41 5.26 2.04
CA PRO A 25 -17.71 5.18 2.67
C PRO A 25 -18.52 4.00 2.14
N SER A 26 -19.23 3.28 3.00
CA SER A 26 -20.05 2.12 2.58
C SER A 26 -21.19 2.46 1.61
N SER A 27 -21.49 3.75 1.41
CA SER A 27 -22.47 4.27 0.46
C SER A 27 -21.94 4.44 -0.96
N VAL A 28 -20.64 4.24 -1.22
CA VAL A 28 -20.07 4.29 -2.58
C VAL A 28 -20.73 3.20 -3.42
N ALA A 29 -21.49 3.60 -4.43
CA ALA A 29 -22.26 2.69 -5.29
C ALA A 29 -22.23 3.11 -6.77
N SER A 30 -21.37 4.07 -7.14
CA SER A 30 -21.26 4.59 -8.50
C SER A 30 -19.88 5.18 -8.79
N GLU A 31 -19.55 5.31 -10.07
CA GLU A 31 -18.33 6.00 -10.52
C GLU A 31 -18.29 7.48 -10.07
N ALA A 32 -19.44 8.13 -9.96
CA ALA A 32 -19.55 9.50 -9.43
C ALA A 32 -19.16 9.57 -7.94
N ASP A 33 -19.51 8.55 -7.16
CA ASP A 33 -19.08 8.45 -5.75
C ASP A 33 -17.57 8.22 -5.65
N ILE A 34 -17.00 7.39 -6.53
CA ILE A 34 -15.55 7.19 -6.62
C ILE A 34 -14.84 8.49 -7.00
N ARG A 35 -15.39 9.26 -7.95
CA ARG A 35 -14.83 10.57 -8.30
C ARG A 35 -14.77 11.48 -7.08
N THR A 36 -15.89 11.57 -6.37
CA THR A 36 -16.00 12.37 -5.14
C THR A 36 -14.99 11.92 -4.08
N LEU A 37 -14.83 10.61 -3.90
CA LEU A 37 -13.85 10.04 -2.98
C LEU A 37 -12.41 10.47 -3.34
N VAL A 38 -12.01 10.35 -4.61
CA VAL A 38 -10.66 10.72 -5.06
C VAL A 38 -10.44 12.23 -4.99
N THR A 39 -11.43 13.05 -5.36
CA THR A 39 -11.27 14.52 -5.33
C THR A 39 -11.33 15.10 -3.92
N SER A 40 -11.89 14.39 -2.94
CA SER A 40 -12.09 14.88 -1.56
C SER A 40 -10.81 15.34 -0.83
N VAL A 41 -9.64 14.93 -1.29
CA VAL A 41 -8.34 15.32 -0.71
C VAL A 41 -7.40 15.96 -1.73
N LEU A 42 -7.89 16.31 -2.92
CA LEU A 42 -7.17 17.10 -3.92
C LEU A 42 -7.29 18.59 -3.59
N ILE A 43 -6.28 19.36 -4.00
CA ILE A 43 -6.33 20.82 -3.91
C ILE A 43 -5.71 21.38 -5.20
N PRO A 44 -6.48 22.07 -6.07
CA PRO A 44 -7.94 22.21 -6.02
C PRO A 44 -8.65 20.85 -6.14
N GLU A 45 -9.89 20.75 -5.66
CA GLU A 45 -10.73 19.53 -5.71
C GLU A 45 -11.24 19.24 -7.13
N VAL A 46 -10.34 19.23 -8.12
CA VAL A 46 -10.65 19.03 -9.54
C VAL A 46 -9.71 17.98 -10.10
N LEU A 47 -10.28 17.05 -10.86
CA LEU A 47 -9.55 16.04 -11.61
C LEU A 47 -10.05 16.05 -13.05
N ASP A 48 -9.12 16.03 -14.01
CA ASP A 48 -9.43 15.97 -15.44
C ASP A 48 -10.28 14.73 -15.78
N ASP A 49 -11.25 14.91 -16.68
CA ASP A 49 -12.20 13.85 -17.06
C ASP A 49 -11.49 12.65 -17.70
N ALA A 50 -10.50 12.88 -18.56
CA ALA A 50 -9.78 11.81 -19.23
C ALA A 50 -8.85 11.06 -18.26
N VAL A 51 -8.23 11.78 -17.32
CA VAL A 51 -7.43 11.15 -16.25
C VAL A 51 -8.31 10.29 -15.35
N PHE A 52 -9.50 10.78 -14.98
CA PHE A 52 -10.44 10.03 -14.17
C PHE A 52 -10.97 8.79 -14.92
N GLN A 53 -11.33 8.93 -16.19
CA GLN A 53 -11.78 7.80 -17.00
C GLN A 53 -10.70 6.73 -17.13
N GLY A 54 -9.45 7.10 -17.43
CA GLY A 54 -8.37 6.10 -17.50
C GLY A 54 -8.06 5.45 -16.16
N LEU A 55 -8.32 6.13 -15.04
CA LEU A 55 -8.24 5.52 -13.70
C LEU A 55 -9.34 4.46 -13.53
N LEU A 56 -10.56 4.73 -13.97
CA LEU A 56 -11.64 3.74 -13.97
C LEU A 56 -11.34 2.56 -14.90
N ASP A 57 -10.76 2.80 -16.07
CA ASP A 57 -10.40 1.75 -17.02
C ASP A 57 -9.31 0.82 -16.46
N ALA A 58 -8.34 1.38 -15.73
CA ALA A 58 -7.26 0.61 -15.08
C ALA A 58 -7.72 -0.18 -13.85
N TYR A 59 -8.90 0.10 -13.32
CA TYR A 59 -9.54 -0.60 -12.20
C TYR A 59 -10.95 -1.05 -12.60
N PRO A 60 -11.13 -2.20 -13.26
CA PRO A 60 -12.45 -2.68 -13.66
C PRO A 60 -13.42 -2.83 -12.49
N ASN A 61 -14.72 -2.62 -12.73
CA ASN A 61 -15.77 -2.96 -11.76
C ASN A 61 -16.00 -4.49 -11.71
N ASP A 62 -14.97 -5.19 -11.24
CA ASP A 62 -15.01 -6.60 -10.87
C ASP A 62 -14.69 -6.71 -9.36
N PRO A 63 -15.66 -7.10 -8.52
CA PRO A 63 -15.45 -7.29 -7.08
C PRO A 63 -14.24 -8.16 -6.73
N ALA A 64 -13.90 -9.16 -7.54
CA ALA A 64 -12.75 -10.04 -7.28
C ALA A 64 -11.41 -9.30 -7.37
N LEU A 65 -11.35 -8.21 -8.14
CA LEU A 65 -10.17 -7.36 -8.31
C LEU A 65 -10.10 -6.20 -7.32
N GLY A 66 -11.21 -5.89 -6.62
CA GLY A 66 -11.28 -4.77 -5.67
C GLY A 66 -10.78 -5.09 -4.26
N SER A 67 -10.63 -4.05 -3.43
CA SER A 67 -10.18 -4.15 -2.03
C SER A 67 -11.37 -4.29 -1.07
N PRO A 68 -11.35 -5.18 -0.05
CA PRO A 68 -10.26 -6.06 0.35
C PRO A 68 -9.87 -7.09 -0.70
N PHE A 69 -8.59 -7.12 -1.06
CA PHE A 69 -8.06 -7.95 -2.13
C PHE A 69 -8.03 -9.42 -1.71
N GLY A 70 -8.17 -10.33 -2.68
CA GLY A 70 -8.13 -11.78 -2.43
C GLY A 70 -9.39 -12.34 -1.74
N THR A 71 -10.49 -11.58 -1.72
CA THR A 71 -11.77 -11.99 -1.13
C THR A 71 -12.83 -12.40 -2.16
N GLY A 72 -12.44 -12.48 -3.43
CA GLY A 72 -13.34 -12.81 -4.54
C GLY A 72 -14.54 -11.85 -4.61
N ASN A 73 -15.71 -12.40 -4.91
CA ASN A 73 -16.95 -11.62 -5.09
C ASN A 73 -17.65 -11.21 -3.78
N ASN A 74 -17.03 -11.41 -2.62
CA ASN A 74 -17.61 -10.96 -1.36
C ASN A 74 -17.54 -9.43 -1.24
N THR A 75 -18.69 -8.76 -1.26
CA THR A 75 -18.80 -7.30 -1.11
C THR A 75 -19.10 -6.86 0.33
N PHE A 76 -19.20 -7.80 1.28
CA PHE A 76 -19.45 -7.50 2.69
C PHE A 76 -20.72 -6.64 2.90
N GLY A 77 -21.77 -6.95 2.13
CA GLY A 77 -23.06 -6.26 2.17
C GLY A 77 -23.07 -4.87 1.52
N LYS A 78 -22.03 -4.50 0.76
CA LYS A 78 -21.90 -3.22 0.05
C LYS A 78 -22.04 -3.40 -1.45
N ASP A 79 -22.10 -2.30 -2.18
CA ASP A 79 -22.06 -2.31 -3.65
C ASP A 79 -20.68 -2.75 -4.18
N PRO A 80 -20.58 -3.46 -5.32
CA PRO A 80 -19.32 -3.70 -6.04
C PRO A 80 -18.39 -2.49 -6.17
N GLU A 81 -18.95 -1.29 -6.43
CA GLU A 81 -18.19 -0.05 -6.58
C GLU A 81 -17.46 0.35 -5.29
N TRP A 82 -17.93 -0.08 -4.11
CA TRP A 82 -17.19 0.13 -2.87
C TRP A 82 -15.81 -0.54 -2.90
N LYS A 83 -15.73 -1.79 -3.38
CA LYS A 83 -14.44 -2.49 -3.47
C LYS A 83 -13.52 -1.86 -4.50
N ARG A 84 -14.09 -1.39 -5.61
CA ARG A 84 -13.38 -0.67 -6.68
C ARG A 84 -12.82 0.65 -6.15
N GLY A 85 -13.66 1.45 -5.50
CA GLY A 85 -13.27 2.71 -4.85
C GLY A 85 -12.19 2.53 -3.79
N ALA A 86 -12.29 1.49 -2.96
CA ALA A 86 -11.27 1.17 -1.97
C ALA A 86 -9.92 0.77 -2.58
N ALA A 87 -9.93 0.00 -3.68
CA ALA A 87 -8.72 -0.32 -4.43
C ALA A 87 -8.08 0.93 -5.03
N ILE A 88 -8.87 1.76 -5.72
CA ILE A 88 -8.43 3.01 -6.34
C ILE A 88 -7.82 3.94 -5.28
N PHE A 89 -8.54 4.23 -4.20
CA PHE A 89 -8.09 5.18 -3.18
C PHE A 89 -6.83 4.69 -2.47
N GLY A 90 -6.79 3.41 -2.09
CA GLY A 90 -5.63 2.81 -1.43
C GLY A 90 -4.38 2.87 -2.30
N ASP A 91 -4.51 2.52 -3.59
CA ASP A 91 -3.38 2.53 -4.51
C ASP A 91 -2.94 3.94 -4.88
N TRP A 92 -3.88 4.85 -5.14
CA TRP A 92 -3.59 6.23 -5.44
C TRP A 92 -2.87 6.94 -4.29
N LYS A 93 -3.38 6.82 -3.05
CA LYS A 93 -2.88 7.61 -1.94
C LYS A 93 -1.66 7.00 -1.26
N TYR A 94 -1.59 5.67 -1.16
CA TYR A 94 -0.60 4.98 -0.31
C TYR A 94 0.29 4.03 -1.11
N THR A 95 -0.27 3.10 -1.89
CA THR A 95 0.55 2.08 -2.56
C THR A 95 1.50 2.70 -3.59
N SER A 96 0.97 3.54 -4.49
CA SER A 96 1.75 4.18 -5.54
C SER A 96 2.79 5.14 -4.95
N THR A 97 2.44 5.91 -3.91
CA THR A 97 3.35 6.86 -3.28
C THR A 97 4.54 6.16 -2.62
N SER A 98 4.29 5.05 -1.93
CA SER A 98 5.35 4.21 -1.35
C SER A 98 6.19 3.52 -2.44
N ARG A 99 5.59 2.96 -3.50
CA ARG A 99 6.33 2.39 -4.64
C ARG A 99 7.19 3.44 -5.36
N HIS A 100 6.68 4.66 -5.54
CA HIS A 100 7.43 5.78 -6.09
C HIS A 100 8.63 6.16 -5.21
N LEU A 101 8.44 6.22 -3.89
CA LEU A 101 9.50 6.50 -2.92
C LEU A 101 10.63 5.46 -3.02
N LEU A 102 10.29 4.18 -3.02
CA LEU A 102 11.27 3.08 -3.13
C LEU A 102 12.03 3.14 -4.47
N ARG A 103 11.32 3.28 -5.59
CA ARG A 103 11.94 3.42 -6.93
C ARG A 103 12.87 4.63 -7.02
N ALA A 104 12.44 5.78 -6.50
CA ALA A 104 13.23 7.00 -6.55
C ALA A 104 14.46 6.94 -5.64
N ALA A 105 14.37 6.30 -4.48
CA ALA A 105 15.52 6.05 -3.61
C ALA A 105 16.53 5.12 -4.29
N ALA A 106 16.06 3.99 -4.83
CA ALA A 106 16.88 3.04 -5.57
C ALA A 106 17.59 3.67 -6.78
N ALA A 107 16.88 4.49 -7.58
CA ALA A 107 17.46 5.20 -8.72
C ALA A 107 18.56 6.21 -8.33
N GLN A 108 18.62 6.61 -7.06
CA GLN A 108 19.68 7.47 -6.52
C GLN A 108 20.78 6.68 -5.78
N GLY A 109 20.74 5.34 -5.85
CA GLY A 109 21.68 4.46 -5.14
C GLY A 109 21.52 4.48 -3.63
N LEU A 110 20.34 4.87 -3.12
CA LEU A 110 20.06 4.86 -1.69
C LEU A 110 19.56 3.50 -1.25
N ASP A 111 19.98 3.12 -0.05
CA ASP A 111 19.46 1.97 0.66
C ASP A 111 17.97 2.18 0.98
N ALA A 112 17.12 1.31 0.44
CA ALA A 112 15.68 1.39 0.61
C ALA A 112 15.07 0.00 0.78
N TRP A 113 14.11 -0.12 1.69
CA TRP A 113 13.40 -1.36 1.99
C TRP A 113 11.91 -1.10 2.06
N GLY A 114 11.12 -2.01 1.49
CA GLY A 114 9.66 -1.95 1.57
C GLY A 114 9.08 -3.15 2.30
N TYR A 115 7.90 -2.99 2.92
CA TYR A 115 7.09 -4.12 3.36
C TYR A 115 5.62 -4.01 2.94
N LEU A 116 4.93 -5.15 2.94
CA LEU A 116 3.51 -5.28 2.72
C LEU A 116 2.87 -6.14 3.82
N TRP A 117 1.93 -5.58 4.57
CA TRP A 117 1.17 -6.25 5.62
C TRP A 117 -0.17 -6.78 5.09
N LEU A 118 -0.37 -8.10 5.16
CA LEU A 118 -1.55 -8.81 4.66
C LEU A 118 -2.58 -9.24 5.72
N PRO A 119 -2.20 -9.53 6.99
CA PRO A 119 -3.15 -10.04 7.96
C PRO A 119 -4.38 -9.13 8.12
N PRO A 120 -5.59 -9.66 7.87
CA PRO A 120 -6.78 -8.84 7.84
C PRO A 120 -7.30 -8.51 9.25
N THR A 121 -7.91 -7.33 9.38
CA THR A 121 -8.66 -6.89 10.54
C THR A 121 -10.15 -6.80 10.18
N GLY A 122 -10.83 -7.95 10.25
CA GLY A 122 -12.26 -8.07 9.90
C GLY A 122 -12.54 -7.83 8.42
N ASP A 123 -13.74 -7.31 8.14
CA ASP A 123 -14.27 -7.12 6.77
C ASP A 123 -13.57 -6.01 5.98
N LEU A 124 -12.68 -5.23 6.60
CA LEU A 124 -11.88 -4.20 5.94
C LEU A 124 -10.55 -4.73 5.41
N GLY A 125 -10.23 -6.01 5.61
CA GLY A 125 -8.94 -6.57 5.22
C GLY A 125 -7.80 -5.99 6.06
N ALA A 126 -6.58 -5.97 5.51
CA ALA A 126 -5.46 -5.27 6.12
C ALA A 126 -5.61 -3.76 5.83
N THR A 127 -6.49 -3.10 6.56
CA THR A 127 -6.83 -1.70 6.31
C THR A 127 -5.75 -0.74 6.80
N HIS A 128 -5.92 0.56 6.52
CA HIS A 128 -4.98 1.58 6.98
C HIS A 128 -4.78 1.52 8.50
N GLY A 129 -3.52 1.38 8.91
CA GLY A 129 -3.13 1.26 10.31
C GLY A 129 -3.22 -0.14 10.91
N ALA A 130 -3.57 -1.18 10.12
CA ALA A 130 -3.62 -2.57 10.61
C ALA A 130 -2.28 -3.05 11.19
N ASP A 131 -1.17 -2.64 10.57
CA ASP A 131 0.20 -2.89 11.02
C ASP A 131 0.63 -2.03 12.23
N THR A 132 0.01 -0.87 12.47
CA THR A 132 0.43 0.08 13.52
C THR A 132 0.41 -0.57 14.90
N SER A 133 -0.67 -1.30 15.21
CA SER A 133 -0.78 -2.07 16.46
C SER A 133 0.12 -3.32 16.50
N MET A 134 0.78 -3.68 15.41
CA MET A 134 1.80 -4.74 15.39
C MET A 134 3.18 -4.16 15.68
N VAL A 135 3.43 -2.91 15.31
CA VAL A 135 4.71 -2.22 15.56
C VAL A 135 4.79 -1.61 16.97
N PHE A 136 3.73 -0.92 17.41
CA PHE A 136 3.78 -0.02 18.59
C PHE A 136 3.02 -0.53 19.82
N ARG A 137 2.66 -1.81 19.86
CA ARG A 137 1.92 -2.38 20.99
C ARG A 137 2.79 -2.62 22.22
N ASN A 138 2.16 -2.55 23.40
CA ASN A 138 2.78 -2.86 24.69
C ASN A 138 2.55 -4.30 25.15
N ASP A 139 1.55 -4.98 24.60
CA ASP A 139 1.21 -6.38 24.84
C ASP A 139 1.67 -7.28 23.69
N ASP A 140 1.70 -8.59 23.91
CA ASP A 140 2.05 -9.54 22.86
C ASP A 140 1.06 -9.46 21.68
N PRO A 141 1.54 -9.53 20.42
CA PRO A 141 0.67 -9.61 19.26
C PRO A 141 -0.27 -10.84 19.32
N PRO A 142 -1.44 -10.78 18.68
CA PRO A 142 -2.33 -11.94 18.59
C PRO A 142 -1.61 -13.16 18.01
N ALA A 143 -1.91 -14.35 18.55
CA ALA A 143 -1.20 -15.59 18.21
C ALA A 143 -1.18 -15.91 16.71
N ASN A 144 -2.21 -15.51 15.96
CA ASN A 144 -2.29 -15.73 14.51
C ASN A 144 -1.34 -14.85 13.69
N VAL A 145 -0.79 -13.77 14.26
CA VAL A 145 0.14 -12.86 13.58
C VAL A 145 1.44 -12.65 14.35
N LEU A 146 1.65 -13.38 15.45
CA LEU A 146 2.75 -13.22 16.37
C LEU A 146 4.13 -13.22 15.69
N SER A 147 4.45 -14.23 14.87
CA SER A 147 5.78 -14.30 14.26
C SER A 147 6.02 -13.17 13.26
N SER A 148 5.00 -12.81 12.48
CA SER A 148 5.05 -11.71 11.52
C SER A 148 5.15 -10.35 12.19
N ALA A 149 4.39 -10.12 13.26
CA ALA A 149 4.44 -8.89 14.05
C ALA A 149 5.81 -8.72 14.73
N LEU A 150 6.35 -9.80 15.32
CA LEU A 150 7.69 -9.76 15.91
C LEU A 150 8.77 -9.55 14.85
N ALA A 151 8.63 -10.14 13.65
CA ALA A 151 9.55 -9.90 12.54
C ALA A 151 9.50 -8.45 12.03
N LEU A 152 8.31 -7.84 11.98
CA LEU A 152 8.15 -6.42 11.65
C LEU A 152 8.76 -5.52 12.73
N GLN A 153 8.50 -5.79 14.02
CA GLN A 153 9.10 -5.04 15.15
C GLN A 153 10.62 -5.11 15.13
N ARG A 154 11.21 -6.30 14.94
CA ARG A 154 12.66 -6.47 14.81
C ARG A 154 13.22 -5.66 13.64
N GLY A 155 12.55 -5.67 12.49
CA GLY A 155 12.95 -4.87 11.33
C GLY A 155 12.95 -3.37 11.62
N TYR A 156 11.94 -2.85 12.32
CA TYR A 156 11.91 -1.45 12.77
C TYR A 156 13.06 -1.13 13.73
N ILE A 157 13.27 -1.96 14.76
CA ILE A 157 14.33 -1.76 15.76
C ILE A 157 15.70 -1.70 15.08
N ARG A 158 15.99 -2.65 14.18
CA ARG A 158 17.26 -2.70 13.46
C ARG A 158 17.42 -1.59 12.44
N PHE A 159 16.35 -1.18 11.78
CA PHE A 159 16.42 -0.01 10.91
C PHE A 159 16.75 1.26 11.70
N ILE A 160 16.21 1.41 12.92
CA ILE A 160 16.52 2.54 13.80
C ILE A 160 17.97 2.47 14.31
N SER A 161 18.46 1.29 14.70
CA SER A 161 19.80 1.16 15.29
C SER A 161 20.93 1.11 14.24
N ASP A 162 20.69 0.40 13.15
CA ASP A 162 21.73 -0.05 12.21
C ASP A 162 21.49 0.44 10.77
N LEU A 163 20.37 1.15 10.53
CA LEU A 163 19.93 1.57 9.20
C LEU A 163 19.72 0.39 8.23
N ASN A 164 19.37 -0.78 8.77
CA ASN A 164 19.15 -2.01 8.02
C ASN A 164 18.10 -2.90 8.72
N PRO A 165 16.97 -3.26 8.08
CA PRO A 165 15.90 -4.00 8.74
C PRO A 165 16.08 -5.54 8.72
N LEU A 166 17.25 -6.08 8.32
CA LEU A 166 17.47 -7.53 8.21
C LEU A 166 17.20 -8.29 9.52
N ASN A 167 16.38 -9.34 9.45
CA ASN A 167 16.07 -10.20 10.59
C ASN A 167 17.15 -11.27 10.83
N ASP A 168 17.32 -11.66 12.09
CA ASP A 168 18.25 -12.74 12.51
C ASP A 168 17.79 -14.15 12.13
N ASP A 169 16.53 -14.30 11.69
CA ASP A 169 15.94 -15.59 11.31
C ASP A 169 16.37 -16.08 9.92
N GLY A 170 17.24 -15.33 9.23
CA GLY A 170 17.76 -15.67 7.92
C GLY A 170 16.82 -15.35 6.76
N THR A 171 15.64 -14.78 7.00
CA THR A 171 14.75 -14.29 5.93
C THR A 171 15.32 -12.98 5.37
N PRO A 172 15.75 -12.94 4.10
CA PRO A 172 16.35 -11.73 3.54
C PRO A 172 15.27 -10.65 3.37
N TRP A 173 15.55 -9.44 3.86
CA TRP A 173 14.81 -8.23 3.49
C TRP A 173 15.62 -7.51 2.41
N PRO A 174 15.26 -7.66 1.13
CA PRO A 174 16.08 -7.18 0.02
C PRO A 174 16.11 -5.65 0.01
N LYS A 175 17.28 -5.11 -0.34
CA LYS A 175 17.38 -3.71 -0.75
C LYS A 175 16.67 -3.56 -2.08
N TYR A 176 15.81 -2.55 -2.18
CA TYR A 176 14.99 -2.32 -3.36
C TYR A 176 15.82 -2.01 -4.62
N ALA A 177 17.04 -1.49 -4.46
CA ALA A 177 17.97 -1.22 -5.56
C ALA A 177 18.57 -2.49 -6.17
N ASP A 178 18.70 -3.55 -5.38
CA ASP A 178 19.24 -4.84 -5.85
C ASP A 178 18.13 -5.71 -6.45
N GLU A 179 16.95 -5.66 -5.85
CA GLU A 179 15.76 -6.40 -6.27
C GLU A 179 14.50 -5.55 -5.99
N PRO A 180 13.63 -5.28 -6.98
CA PRO A 180 12.40 -4.50 -6.80
C PRO A 180 11.33 -5.34 -6.09
N ALA A 181 11.62 -5.75 -4.86
CA ALA A 181 10.82 -6.61 -4.02
C ALA A 181 10.69 -6.04 -2.60
N VAL A 182 9.71 -6.53 -1.87
CA VAL A 182 9.37 -6.10 -0.51
C VAL A 182 9.20 -7.30 0.41
N MET A 183 9.41 -7.08 1.71
CA MET A 183 9.06 -8.07 2.73
C MET A 183 7.54 -8.14 2.87
N LYS A 184 6.96 -9.30 2.58
CA LYS A 184 5.54 -9.58 2.74
C LYS A 184 5.31 -10.32 4.04
N PHE A 185 4.53 -9.69 4.92
CA PHE A 185 4.05 -10.28 6.16
C PHE A 185 2.64 -10.79 5.95
N ASP A 186 2.45 -12.10 6.09
CA ASP A 186 1.16 -12.80 6.12
C ASP A 186 0.91 -13.38 7.53
N THR A 187 -0.10 -14.21 7.70
CA THR A 187 -0.48 -14.84 8.97
C THR A 187 0.60 -15.80 9.44
N ASN A 188 1.47 -15.32 10.34
CA ASN A 188 2.65 -16.02 10.85
C ASN A 188 3.68 -16.48 9.81
N VAL A 189 3.70 -15.85 8.63
CA VAL A 189 4.61 -16.16 7.53
C VAL A 189 5.20 -14.87 6.99
N SER A 190 6.52 -14.84 6.84
CA SER A 190 7.26 -13.74 6.22
C SER A 190 7.95 -14.25 4.96
N THR A 191 7.76 -13.57 3.83
CA THR A 191 8.30 -13.97 2.53
C THR A 191 8.71 -12.74 1.72
N VAL A 192 9.61 -12.88 0.76
CA VAL A 192 9.89 -11.83 -0.22
C VAL A 192 8.85 -11.88 -1.34
N GLN A 193 8.34 -10.72 -1.76
CA GLN A 193 7.45 -10.62 -2.92
C GLN A 193 7.94 -9.50 -3.86
N THR A 194 7.99 -9.79 -5.16
CA THR A 194 8.14 -8.76 -6.19
C THR A 194 7.07 -7.67 -6.05
N ASP A 195 7.47 -6.42 -6.22
CA ASP A 195 6.58 -5.25 -6.07
C ASP A 195 5.94 -4.85 -7.41
N ASP A 196 5.25 -5.79 -8.04
CA ASP A 196 4.62 -5.68 -9.37
C ASP A 196 3.10 -5.89 -9.37
N TYR A 197 2.51 -6.15 -8.20
CA TYR A 197 1.07 -6.30 -8.07
C TYR A 197 0.33 -5.04 -8.52
N ARG A 198 -0.81 -5.23 -9.21
CA ARG A 198 -1.71 -4.18 -9.71
C ARG A 198 -0.99 -3.10 -10.53
N SER A 199 0.00 -3.51 -11.33
CA SER A 199 0.83 -2.58 -12.08
C SER A 199 0.02 -1.66 -13.00
N ASP A 200 -1.02 -2.13 -13.69
CA ASP A 200 -1.79 -1.28 -14.61
C ASP A 200 -2.36 -0.03 -13.92
N GLY A 201 -3.06 -0.22 -12.80
CA GLY A 201 -3.63 0.88 -12.00
C GLY A 201 -2.59 1.74 -11.31
N ILE A 202 -1.56 1.12 -10.70
CA ILE A 202 -0.52 1.87 -9.99
C ILE A 202 0.35 2.66 -10.96
N GLU A 203 0.74 2.10 -12.10
CA GLU A 203 1.49 2.82 -13.14
C GLU A 203 0.64 3.92 -13.78
N TRP A 204 -0.67 3.73 -13.95
CA TRP A 204 -1.57 4.82 -14.38
C TRP A 204 -1.44 6.03 -13.45
N VAL A 205 -1.52 5.81 -12.13
CA VAL A 205 -1.31 6.87 -11.13
C VAL A 205 0.09 7.49 -11.24
N LEU A 206 1.13 6.66 -11.33
CA LEU A 206 2.52 7.11 -11.35
C LEU A 206 2.94 7.86 -12.63
N THR A 207 2.28 7.58 -13.75
CA THR A 207 2.53 8.27 -15.02
C THR A 207 1.74 9.57 -15.15
N HIS A 208 0.69 9.75 -14.34
CA HIS A 208 -0.15 10.96 -14.30
C HIS A 208 0.04 11.78 -13.03
N VAL A 209 1.24 11.76 -12.44
CA VAL A 209 1.52 12.43 -11.15
C VAL A 209 1.13 13.91 -11.10
N ASP A 210 1.14 14.60 -12.23
CA ASP A 210 0.79 16.02 -12.32
C ASP A 210 -0.72 16.26 -12.17
N ALA A 211 -1.56 15.26 -12.41
CA ALA A 211 -3.00 15.33 -12.15
C ALA A 211 -3.36 15.26 -10.66
N TRP A 212 -2.43 14.82 -9.80
CA TRP A 212 -2.66 14.65 -8.36
C TRP A 212 -2.03 15.77 -7.50
N LYS A 213 -1.33 16.72 -8.11
CA LYS A 213 -0.60 17.79 -7.43
C LYS A 213 -1.41 19.10 -7.43
N LYS A 214 -1.10 19.94 -6.44
CA LYS A 214 -1.37 21.39 -6.47
C LYS A 214 -0.65 22.05 -7.63
#